data_AF-A0AA36EJZ1-F1
#
_entry.id   AF-A0AA36EJZ1-F1
#
_cell.length_a   1.000
_cell.length_b   1.000
_cell.length_c   1.000
_cell.angle_alpha   90.00
_cell.angle_beta   90.00
_cell.angle_gamma   90.00
#
_symmetry.space_group_name_H-M   'P 1'
#
loop_
_entity.id
_entity.type
_entity.pdbx_description
1 polymer ?
#
loop_
_entity_poly.entity_id
_entity_poly.type
_entity_poly.pdbx_seq_one_letter_code
_entity_poly.pdbx_strand_id
1 'polypeptide(L)'
;MTNNEIILDNEYKDDDEDIQIVTATHVSLEESSKAKKLKSKRRKLESKLQDEDEVVVPKPESFEHNIVHTFKKIVHVMREGNKSCDYTCEEIEKELESMGLDDNEFANAFIYLSRNQANARAIFSSSMKMQKIFLRKMMDGGKK
;
A
#
# COMPACT_ATOMS: atom_id res chain seq x y z
N MET A 1 10.49 7.51 51.75
CA MET A 1 10.07 7.91 50.40
C MET A 1 11.28 8.59 49.76
N THR A 2 11.97 7.89 48.88
CA THR A 2 13.17 8.37 48.18
C THR A 2 12.88 8.23 46.68
N ASN A 3 12.68 9.37 46.03
CA ASN A 3 12.46 9.47 44.60
C ASN A 3 13.80 9.24 43.90
N ASN A 4 13.93 8.12 43.19
CA ASN A 4 15.07 7.88 42.31
C ASN A 4 14.72 8.50 40.94
N GLU A 5 15.18 9.72 40.75
CA GLU A 5 15.11 10.48 39.50
C GLU A 5 16.05 9.82 38.47
N ILE A 6 15.51 9.30 37.38
CA ILE A 6 16.27 8.73 36.26
C ILE A 6 16.46 9.85 35.25
N ILE A 7 17.68 10.40 35.17
CA ILE A 7 18.10 11.34 34.14
C ILE A 7 18.60 10.53 32.94
N LEU A 8 17.98 10.71 31.78
CA LEU A 8 18.44 10.15 30.50
C LEU A 8 19.05 11.29 29.68
N ASP A 9 20.38 11.40 29.71
CA ASP A 9 21.13 12.24 28.78
C ASP A 9 21.18 11.54 27.42
N ASN A 10 20.31 11.95 26.49
CA ASN A 10 20.47 11.63 25.07
C ASN A 10 21.23 12.78 24.42
N GLU A 11 22.54 12.63 24.32
CA GLU A 11 23.39 13.50 23.50
C GLU A 11 23.08 13.22 22.02
N TYR A 12 22.26 14.07 21.41
CA TYR A 12 22.11 14.08 19.95
C TYR A 12 23.40 14.67 19.34
N LYS A 13 24.21 13.83 18.71
CA LYS A 13 25.21 14.28 17.74
C LYS A 13 24.49 14.53 16.43
N ASP A 14 24.39 15.80 16.10
CA ASP A 14 23.95 16.30 14.79
C ASP A 14 25.16 16.19 13.86
N ASP A 15 25.40 15.00 13.32
CA ASP A 15 26.29 14.83 12.16
C ASP A 15 25.39 14.66 10.94
N ASP A 16 25.17 15.78 10.26
CA ASP A 16 24.65 15.88 8.89
C ASP A 16 25.63 15.14 7.94
N GLU A 17 25.54 13.82 7.88
CA GLU A 17 26.16 13.05 6.80
C GLU A 17 25.27 13.10 5.56
N ASP A 18 25.54 14.11 4.72
CA ASP A 18 25.15 14.16 3.31
C ASP A 18 25.46 12.83 2.62
N ILE A 19 24.43 12.02 2.35
CA ILE A 19 24.57 10.78 1.58
C ILE A 19 24.87 11.14 0.12
N GLN A 20 26.14 11.38 -0.21
CA GLN A 20 26.61 11.58 -1.58
C GLN A 20 27.01 10.24 -2.20
N ILE A 21 26.13 9.70 -3.03
CA ILE A 21 26.43 8.56 -3.91
C ILE A 21 27.10 9.10 -5.17
N VAL A 22 28.43 9.00 -5.31
CA VAL A 22 29.08 9.07 -6.63
C VAL A 22 30.25 8.09 -6.71
N THR A 23 30.19 7.24 -7.73
CA THR A 23 31.11 6.18 -8.13
C THR A 23 32.51 6.68 -8.53
N ALA A 24 33.49 5.77 -8.34
CA ALA A 24 34.92 5.91 -8.64
C ALA A 24 35.26 6.63 -9.94
N THR A 25 36.23 7.56 -9.89
CA THR A 25 37.40 7.67 -10.78
C THR A 25 38.38 8.69 -10.15
N HIS A 26 39.65 8.30 -10.05
CA HIS A 26 40.80 9.15 -9.69
C HIS A 26 40.80 10.50 -10.43
N VAL A 27 41.20 11.59 -9.75
CA VAL A 27 42.33 12.49 -10.08
C VAL A 27 42.38 13.63 -9.05
N SER A 28 43.55 13.79 -8.43
CA SER A 28 43.97 14.92 -7.58
C SER A 28 43.98 16.24 -8.35
N LEU A 29 43.38 17.31 -7.81
CA LEU A 29 43.98 18.65 -7.93
C LEU A 29 43.44 19.63 -6.88
N GLU A 30 44.39 20.28 -6.23
CA GLU A 30 44.27 21.40 -5.30
C GLU A 30 43.44 22.60 -5.77
N GLU A 31 42.95 23.31 -4.75
CA GLU A 31 42.80 24.76 -4.59
C GLU A 31 42.19 25.65 -5.71
N SER A 32 41.30 26.50 -5.21
CA SER A 32 41.18 27.93 -5.51
C SER A 32 40.03 28.39 -6.43
N SER A 33 39.19 29.20 -5.79
CA SER A 33 38.82 30.55 -6.19
C SER A 33 37.87 30.80 -7.39
N LYS A 34 36.98 31.78 -7.11
CA LYS A 34 36.32 32.74 -8.01
C LYS A 34 34.91 32.40 -8.49
N ALA A 35 33.98 33.10 -7.84
CA ALA A 35 32.66 33.44 -8.31
C ALA A 35 32.64 33.85 -9.80
N LYS A 36 31.76 33.24 -10.58
CA LYS A 36 31.38 33.71 -11.91
C LYS A 36 29.86 33.69 -12.07
N LYS A 37 29.32 34.86 -12.39
CA LYS A 37 27.91 35.16 -12.66
C LYS A 37 27.39 34.30 -13.82
N LEU A 38 26.37 33.47 -13.57
CA LEU A 38 25.64 32.72 -14.61
C LEU A 38 24.67 33.65 -15.35
N LYS A 39 24.93 33.88 -16.65
CA LYS A 39 23.98 34.55 -17.56
C LYS A 39 22.92 33.54 -18.01
N SER A 40 21.65 33.79 -17.72
CA SER A 40 20.53 32.98 -18.19
C SER A 40 20.26 33.23 -19.68
N LYS A 41 20.52 32.26 -20.55
CA LYS A 41 20.17 32.31 -21.98
C LYS A 41 18.75 31.76 -22.17
N ARG A 42 17.77 32.65 -22.41
CA ARG A 42 16.40 32.26 -22.81
C ARG A 42 16.40 31.69 -24.23
N ARG A 43 15.74 30.56 -24.44
CA ARG A 43 15.54 29.90 -25.76
C ARG A 43 14.23 30.43 -26.36
N LYS A 44 14.26 30.98 -27.59
CA LYS A 44 13.04 31.30 -28.36
C LYS A 44 12.52 30.03 -29.00
N LEU A 45 11.23 29.71 -28.79
CA LEU A 45 10.53 28.65 -29.50
C LEU A 45 9.93 29.27 -30.76
N GLU A 46 10.38 28.81 -31.92
CA GLU A 46 9.87 29.24 -33.22
C GLU A 46 8.65 28.38 -33.58
N SER A 47 7.48 29.00 -33.61
CA SER A 47 6.25 28.41 -34.13
C SER A 47 6.30 28.41 -35.66
N LYS A 48 6.27 27.24 -36.27
CA LYS A 48 5.90 27.09 -37.68
C LYS A 48 4.63 26.24 -37.77
N LEU A 49 3.61 26.86 -38.36
CA LEU A 49 2.31 26.31 -38.75
C LEU A 49 2.44 25.45 -40.02
N GLN A 50 1.33 24.77 -40.36
CA GLN A 50 1.02 23.94 -41.55
C GLN A 50 1.18 22.42 -41.35
N ASP A 51 0.25 21.54 -41.70
CA ASP A 51 -0.99 21.64 -42.51
C ASP A 51 -1.98 20.58 -42.01
N GLU A 52 -3.27 20.94 -42.08
CA GLU A 52 -4.47 20.13 -42.31
C GLU A 52 -4.30 18.58 -42.34
N ASP A 53 -4.47 17.95 -41.19
CA ASP A 53 -5.09 16.62 -41.11
C ASP A 53 -6.23 16.79 -40.12
N GLU A 54 -7.44 16.37 -40.47
CA GLU A 54 -8.62 16.43 -39.60
C GLU A 54 -8.45 15.37 -38.49
N VAL A 55 -7.46 15.60 -37.63
CA VAL A 55 -7.33 14.96 -36.35
C VAL A 55 -8.53 15.45 -35.57
N VAL A 56 -9.49 14.56 -35.35
CA VAL A 56 -10.51 14.74 -34.30
C VAL A 56 -9.74 14.88 -32.99
N VAL A 57 -9.35 16.12 -32.67
CA VAL A 57 -8.72 16.47 -31.41
C VAL A 57 -9.73 16.08 -30.35
N PRO A 58 -9.45 15.09 -29.48
CA PRO A 58 -10.33 14.78 -28.39
C PRO A 58 -10.53 16.07 -27.62
N LYS A 59 -11.77 16.56 -27.58
CA LYS A 59 -12.12 17.76 -26.83
C LYS A 59 -11.53 17.57 -25.43
N PRO A 60 -10.62 18.47 -24.98
CA PRO A 60 -10.00 18.29 -23.68
C PRO A 60 -11.14 18.20 -22.67
N GLU A 61 -11.22 17.07 -21.96
CA GLU A 61 -12.15 16.93 -20.84
C GLU A 61 -11.97 18.15 -19.96
N SER A 62 -13.07 18.84 -19.67
CA SER A 62 -12.98 20.04 -18.87
C SER A 62 -12.31 19.71 -17.54
N PHE A 63 -11.54 20.66 -17.00
CA PHE A 63 -10.90 20.50 -15.69
C PHE A 63 -11.89 20.02 -14.62
N GLU A 64 -13.13 20.52 -14.69
CA GLU A 64 -14.25 20.07 -13.85
C GLU A 64 -14.62 18.59 -14.07
N HIS A 65 -14.71 18.12 -15.32
CA HIS A 65 -14.95 16.71 -15.62
C HIS A 65 -13.86 15.81 -15.03
N ASN A 66 -12.60 16.21 -15.15
CA ASN A 66 -11.47 15.47 -14.61
C ASN A 66 -11.49 15.42 -13.06
N ILE A 67 -11.82 16.54 -12.41
CA ILE A 67 -12.02 16.58 -10.95
C ILE A 67 -13.13 15.62 -10.53
N VAL A 68 -14.32 15.73 -11.13
CA VAL A 68 -15.48 14.90 -10.77
C VAL A 68 -15.19 13.42 -11.01
N HIS A 69 -14.54 13.08 -12.12
CA HIS A 69 -14.15 11.72 -12.44
C HIS A 69 -13.13 11.15 -11.44
N THR A 70 -12.15 11.97 -11.03
CA THR A 70 -11.15 11.58 -10.02
C THR A 70 -11.80 11.34 -8.66
N PHE A 71 -12.69 12.24 -8.21
CA PHE A 71 -13.43 12.04 -6.96
C PHE A 71 -14.33 10.81 -7.01
N LYS A 72 -15.00 10.53 -8.14
CA LYS A 72 -15.77 9.29 -8.33
C LYS A 72 -14.89 8.04 -8.18
N LYS A 73 -13.68 8.05 -8.74
CA LYS A 73 -12.71 6.95 -8.58
C LYS A 73 -12.28 6.77 -7.13
N ILE A 74 -11.95 7.85 -6.44
CA ILE A 74 -11.56 7.81 -5.02
C ILE A 74 -12.70 7.26 -4.17
N VAL A 75 -13.92 7.78 -4.33
CA VAL A 75 -15.11 7.31 -3.60
C VAL A 75 -15.40 5.84 -3.92
N HIS A 76 -15.22 5.42 -5.17
CA HIS A 76 -15.38 4.03 -5.56
C HIS A 76 -14.35 3.13 -4.88
N VAL A 77 -13.05 3.48 -4.89
CA VAL A 77 -11.99 2.74 -4.20
C VAL A 77 -12.21 2.70 -2.70
N MET A 78 -12.59 3.82 -2.08
CA MET A 78 -12.91 3.87 -0.64
C MET A 78 -14.13 3.02 -0.29
N ARG A 79 -15.12 2.95 -1.19
CA ARG A 79 -16.29 2.09 -1.02
C ARG A 79 -15.94 0.61 -1.22
N GLU A 80 -15.14 0.27 -2.23
CA GLU A 80 -14.70 -1.09 -2.54
C GLU A 80 -13.76 -1.62 -1.45
N GLY A 81 -12.81 -0.81 -0.97
CA GLY A 81 -11.93 -1.16 0.15
C GLY A 81 -12.67 -1.34 1.48
N ASN A 82 -13.88 -0.79 1.62
CA ASN A 82 -14.77 -1.03 2.76
C ASN A 82 -15.75 -2.20 2.54
N LYS A 83 -15.87 -2.73 1.32
CA LYS A 83 -16.55 -4.01 1.13
C LYS A 83 -15.54 -5.07 1.52
N SER A 84 -15.77 -5.67 2.67
CA SER A 84 -15.08 -6.88 3.06
C SER A 84 -15.23 -7.91 1.94
N CYS A 85 -14.16 -8.20 1.19
CA CYS A 85 -14.19 -9.27 0.20
C CYS A 85 -14.69 -10.54 0.88
N ASP A 86 -15.69 -11.16 0.28
CA ASP A 86 -16.15 -12.48 0.69
C ASP A 86 -15.14 -13.51 0.16
N TYR A 87 -14.88 -14.55 0.96
CA TYR A 87 -14.02 -15.64 0.54
C TYR A 87 -14.75 -16.53 -0.46
N THR A 88 -14.09 -16.87 -1.56
CA THR A 88 -14.61 -17.88 -2.50
C THR A 88 -14.51 -19.27 -1.88
N CYS A 89 -15.22 -20.25 -2.47
CA CYS A 89 -15.14 -21.64 -2.02
C CYS A 89 -13.71 -22.17 -2.09
N GLU A 90 -12.99 -21.84 -3.17
CA GLU A 90 -11.60 -22.27 -3.39
C GLU A 90 -10.64 -21.65 -2.35
N GLU A 91 -10.87 -20.39 -1.98
CA GLU A 91 -10.07 -19.73 -0.95
C GLU A 91 -10.33 -20.33 0.44
N ILE A 92 -11.60 -20.64 0.76
CA ILE A 92 -11.97 -21.33 2.00
C ILE A 92 -11.31 -22.72 2.05
N GLU A 93 -11.39 -23.49 0.97
CA GLU A 93 -10.82 -24.84 0.89
C GLU A 93 -9.32 -24.81 1.16
N LYS A 94 -8.59 -23.94 0.46
CA LYS A 94 -7.14 -23.79 0.60
C LYS A 94 -6.72 -23.40 2.03
N GLU A 95 -7.46 -22.51 2.68
CA GLU A 95 -7.14 -22.16 4.08
C GLU A 95 -7.57 -23.19 5.12
N LEU A 96 -8.54 -24.04 4.81
CA LEU A 96 -8.86 -25.16 5.67
C LEU A 96 -7.82 -26.29 5.56
N GLU A 97 -7.26 -26.51 4.37
CA GLU A 97 -6.18 -27.49 4.16
C GLU A 97 -4.95 -27.15 5.02
N SER A 98 -4.63 -25.86 5.14
CA SER A 98 -3.49 -25.39 5.93
C SER A 98 -3.69 -25.55 7.46
N MET A 99 -4.92 -25.81 7.93
CA MET A 99 -5.21 -26.02 9.36
C MET A 99 -5.03 -27.46 9.85
N GLY A 100 -4.82 -28.43 8.96
CA GLY A 100 -4.65 -29.85 9.32
C GLY A 100 -5.83 -30.38 10.12
N LEU A 101 -7.05 -30.16 9.63
CA LEU A 101 -8.29 -30.73 10.17
C LEU A 101 -8.43 -32.20 9.72
N ASP A 102 -9.15 -33.02 10.49
CA ASP A 102 -9.59 -34.33 9.98
C ASP A 102 -10.70 -34.17 8.93
N ASP A 103 -10.95 -35.21 8.13
CA ASP A 103 -11.91 -35.16 7.02
C ASP A 103 -13.33 -34.72 7.44
N ASN A 104 -13.78 -35.13 8.62
CA ASN A 104 -15.10 -34.75 9.14
C ASN A 104 -15.10 -33.31 9.65
N GLU A 105 -14.07 -32.90 10.39
CA GLU A 105 -13.89 -31.50 10.81
C GLU A 105 -13.80 -30.57 9.60
N PHE A 106 -13.05 -30.96 8.56
CA PHE A 106 -12.88 -30.23 7.33
C PHE A 106 -14.22 -30.03 6.60
N ALA A 107 -14.97 -31.10 6.36
CA ALA A 107 -16.26 -31.01 5.68
C ALA A 107 -17.24 -30.10 6.44
N ASN A 108 -17.31 -30.25 7.77
CA ASN A 108 -18.16 -29.40 8.59
C ASN A 108 -17.71 -27.93 8.57
N ALA A 109 -16.40 -27.68 8.63
CA ALA A 109 -15.84 -26.33 8.57
C ALA A 109 -16.12 -25.66 7.23
N PHE A 110 -15.93 -26.39 6.12
CA PHE A 110 -16.20 -25.88 4.78
C PHE A 110 -17.67 -25.48 4.62
N ILE A 111 -18.61 -26.33 5.06
CA ILE A 111 -20.05 -26.04 5.03
C ILE A 111 -20.38 -24.82 5.92
N TYR A 112 -19.76 -24.73 7.09
CA TYR A 112 -19.99 -23.63 8.03
C TYR A 112 -19.52 -22.28 7.48
N LEU A 113 -18.30 -22.23 6.94
CA LEU A 113 -17.68 -20.99 6.45
C LEU A 113 -18.26 -20.53 5.11
N SER A 114 -18.56 -21.46 4.19
CA SER A 114 -19.21 -21.13 2.92
C SER A 114 -20.59 -20.48 3.10
N ARG A 115 -21.27 -20.80 4.21
CA ARG A 115 -22.55 -20.19 4.60
C ARG A 115 -22.42 -18.92 5.42
N ASN A 116 -21.23 -18.63 5.98
CA ASN A 116 -21.02 -17.50 6.86
C ASN A 116 -19.67 -16.80 6.60
N GLN A 117 -19.72 -15.86 5.66
CA GLN A 117 -18.58 -15.06 5.24
C GLN A 117 -18.01 -14.17 6.35
N ALA A 118 -18.84 -13.74 7.31
CA ALA A 118 -18.36 -12.98 8.47
C ALA A 118 -17.46 -13.83 9.37
N ASN A 119 -17.82 -15.09 9.58
CA ASN A 119 -17.00 -16.03 10.34
C ASN A 119 -15.73 -16.43 9.59
N ALA A 120 -15.81 -16.63 8.28
CA ALA A 120 -14.63 -16.87 7.43
C ALA A 120 -13.62 -15.73 7.59
N ARG A 121 -14.07 -14.48 7.47
CA ARG A 121 -13.24 -13.30 7.74
C ARG A 121 -12.65 -13.28 9.14
N ALA A 122 -13.46 -13.51 10.16
CA ALA A 122 -12.98 -13.47 11.54
C ALA A 122 -11.91 -14.54 11.81
N ILE A 123 -12.08 -15.74 11.26
CA ILE A 123 -11.15 -16.85 11.43
C ILE A 123 -9.88 -16.61 10.62
N PHE A 124 -9.98 -16.38 9.31
CA PHE A 124 -8.80 -16.25 8.44
C PHE A 124 -8.00 -14.97 8.68
N SER A 125 -8.60 -13.92 9.26
CA SER A 125 -7.85 -12.75 9.73
C SER A 125 -7.10 -12.98 11.05
N SER A 126 -7.37 -14.10 11.73
CA SER A 126 -6.69 -14.45 12.98
C SER A 126 -5.37 -15.20 12.71
N SER A 127 -4.49 -15.27 13.72
CA SER A 127 -3.24 -15.99 13.59
C SER A 127 -3.46 -17.50 13.41
N MET A 128 -2.60 -18.17 12.64
CA MET A 128 -2.68 -19.63 12.36
C MET A 128 -2.90 -20.49 13.63
N LYS A 129 -2.27 -20.10 14.75
CA LYS A 129 -2.43 -20.80 16.04
C LYS A 129 -3.86 -20.72 16.60
N MET A 130 -4.55 -19.60 16.33
CA MET A 130 -5.89 -19.32 16.85
C MET A 130 -7.00 -19.77 15.90
N GLN A 131 -6.74 -19.83 14.60
CA GLN A 131 -7.72 -20.20 13.57
C GLN A 131 -8.49 -21.47 13.91
N LYS A 132 -7.77 -22.58 14.18
CA LYS A 132 -8.38 -23.88 14.51
C LYS A 132 -9.18 -23.86 15.82
N ILE A 133 -8.71 -23.10 16.82
CA ILE A 133 -9.38 -22.97 18.12
C ILE A 133 -10.70 -22.21 17.96
N PHE A 134 -10.66 -21.09 17.22
CA PHE A 134 -11.84 -20.26 16.95
C PHE A 134 -12.85 -21.01 16.09
N LEU A 135 -12.40 -21.66 15.03
CA LEU A 135 -13.26 -22.46 14.15
C LEU A 135 -14.05 -23.51 14.94
N ARG A 136 -13.37 -24.36 15.74
CA ARG A 136 -14.03 -25.37 16.57
C ARG A 136 -15.03 -24.75 17.55
N LYS A 137 -14.61 -23.70 18.25
CA LYS A 137 -15.46 -23.03 19.25
C LYS A 137 -16.71 -22.42 18.62
N MET A 138 -16.60 -21.84 17.43
CA MET A 138 -17.72 -21.26 16.70
C MET A 138 -18.66 -22.34 16.17
N MET A 139 -18.12 -23.43 15.62
CA MET A 139 -18.91 -24.56 15.10
C MET A 139 -19.67 -25.33 16.18
N ASP A 140 -19.06 -25.52 17.35
CA ASP A 140 -19.71 -26.20 18.48
C ASP A 140 -20.75 -25.32 19.19
N GLY A 141 -20.57 -23.99 19.15
CA GLY A 141 -21.52 -23.03 19.74
C GLY A 141 -22.90 -23.00 19.08
N GLY A 142 -23.04 -23.53 17.86
CA GLY A 142 -24.30 -23.60 17.12
C GLY A 142 -25.17 -24.83 17.41
N LYS A 143 -24.73 -25.76 18.27
CA LYS A 143 -25.42 -27.02 18.59
C LYS A 143 -26.38 -26.92 19.78
N LYS A 144 -27.05 -25.77 19.97
CA LYS A 144 -28.04 -25.57 21.05
C LYS A 144 -29.47 -25.63 20.55
#